data_AF-A0A5S9R2A9-F1
#
_entry.id   AF-A0A5S9R2A9-F1
#
_cell.length_a   1.000
_cell.length_b   1.000
_cell.length_c   1.000
_cell.angle_alpha   90.00
_cell.angle_beta   90.00
_cell.angle_gamma   90.00
#
_symmetry.space_group_name_H-M   'P 1'
#
loop_
_entity.id
_entity.type
_entity.pdbx_description
1 polymer ?
#
loop_
_entity_poly.entity_id
_entity_poly.type
_entity_poly.pdbx_seq_one_letter_code
_entity_poly.pdbx_strand_id
1 'polypeptide(L)'
;MTQPAPNPGEQVGQLLYQLLYVEVLQRVLQNARDGLLVPHWRELVATMSPLSGPDPMNVHPLVVTAINERPPAAWEPGRSPGWRAAADSWFNDARRALAEHRRLTLIQHAKLTKLTELLPVATRVSMAPSVADAMAQISSLDDRNDATARQSLSTFIMQRDKLTASYRAALAAGGVDIDWRSWFEERINTWDNESGAATARIILRQESHAYMQRLPEYW
;
A
#
# COMPACT_ATOMS: atom_id res chain seq x y z
N MET A 1 -36.15 -2.99 6.04
CA MET A 1 -35.80 -2.05 4.95
C MET A 1 -34.41 -2.40 4.46
N THR A 2 -34.32 -3.11 3.35
CA THR A 2 -33.06 -3.43 2.67
C THR A 2 -32.62 -2.21 1.86
N GLN A 3 -31.46 -1.62 2.20
CA GLN A 3 -30.84 -0.61 1.34
C GLN A 3 -30.65 -1.22 -0.07
N PRO A 4 -31.03 -0.50 -1.14
CA PRO A 4 -30.76 -0.96 -2.49
C PRO A 4 -29.25 -1.15 -2.67
N ALA A 5 -28.85 -2.25 -3.31
CA ALA A 5 -27.45 -2.50 -3.60
C ALA A 5 -26.91 -1.34 -4.46
N PRO A 6 -25.72 -0.79 -4.14
CA PRO A 6 -25.16 0.34 -4.88
C PRO A 6 -25.01 -0.03 -6.35
N ASN A 7 -25.30 0.92 -7.24
CA ASN A 7 -25.21 0.67 -8.67
C ASN A 7 -23.74 0.40 -9.08
N PRO A 8 -23.47 -0.27 -10.22
CA PRO A 8 -22.10 -0.63 -10.61
C PRO A 8 -21.14 0.57 -10.70
N GLY A 9 -21.64 1.76 -11.09
CA GLY A 9 -20.85 2.99 -11.15
C GLY A 9 -20.46 3.53 -9.78
N GLU A 10 -21.38 3.52 -8.82
CA GLU A 10 -21.15 3.86 -7.41
C GLU A 10 -20.14 2.92 -6.77
N GLN A 11 -20.18 1.63 -7.09
CA GLN A 11 -19.21 0.64 -6.59
C GLN A 11 -17.80 0.84 -7.16
N VAL A 12 -17.67 1.33 -8.40
CA VAL A 12 -16.38 1.66 -9.02
C VAL A 12 -15.84 2.97 -8.42
N GLY A 13 -16.67 4.00 -8.32
CA GLY A 13 -16.31 5.26 -7.66
C GLY A 13 -15.88 5.07 -6.20
N GLN A 14 -16.59 4.21 -5.45
CA GLN A 14 -16.23 3.88 -4.08
C GLN A 14 -14.89 3.15 -3.98
N LEU A 15 -14.61 2.20 -4.87
CA LEU A 15 -13.33 1.48 -4.88
C LEU A 15 -12.17 2.43 -5.22
N LEU A 16 -12.34 3.30 -6.22
CA LEU A 16 -11.34 4.30 -6.59
C LEU A 16 -11.09 5.30 -5.45
N TYR A 17 -12.15 5.80 -4.82
CA TYR A 17 -12.06 6.64 -3.63
C TYR A 17 -11.26 5.95 -2.51
N GLN A 18 -11.57 4.70 -2.19
CA GLN A 18 -10.89 3.95 -1.12
C GLN A 18 -9.42 3.69 -1.44
N LEU A 19 -9.09 3.33 -2.69
CA LEU A 19 -7.72 3.14 -3.15
C LEU A 19 -6.92 4.45 -3.04
N LEU A 20 -7.47 5.54 -3.56
CA LEU A 20 -6.81 6.83 -3.49
C LEU A 20 -6.62 7.31 -2.04
N TYR A 21 -7.63 7.15 -1.20
CA TYR A 21 -7.53 7.48 0.22
C TYR A 21 -6.36 6.76 0.90
N VAL A 22 -6.24 5.45 0.68
CA VAL A 22 -5.18 4.67 1.33
C VAL A 22 -3.79 4.98 0.74
N GLU A 23 -3.68 5.26 -0.55
CA GLU A 23 -2.42 5.69 -1.20
C GLU A 23 -1.91 7.01 -0.62
N VAL A 24 -2.80 8.02 -0.52
CA VAL A 24 -2.44 9.32 0.05
C VAL A 24 -2.07 9.17 1.53
N LEU A 25 -2.83 8.39 2.29
CA LEU A 25 -2.53 8.11 3.69
C LEU A 25 -1.18 7.42 3.87
N GLN A 26 -0.86 6.42 3.04
CA GLN A 26 0.46 5.75 3.08
C GLN A 26 1.60 6.74 2.84
N ARG A 27 1.43 7.68 1.91
CA ARG A 27 2.42 8.74 1.64
C ARG A 27 2.58 9.69 2.82
N VAL A 28 1.48 10.10 3.45
CA VAL A 28 1.50 10.92 4.67
C VAL A 28 2.24 10.19 5.79
N LEU A 29 1.92 8.92 6.03
CA LEU A 29 2.56 8.11 7.05
C LEU A 29 4.04 7.86 6.76
N GLN A 30 4.42 7.74 5.49
CA GLN A 30 5.81 7.67 5.07
C GLN A 30 6.54 8.99 5.39
N ASN A 31 5.98 10.14 4.98
CA ASN A 31 6.53 11.45 5.33
C ASN A 31 6.63 11.67 6.85
N ALA A 32 5.65 11.18 7.62
CA ALA A 32 5.68 11.22 9.07
C ALA A 32 6.90 10.44 9.61
N ARG A 33 7.06 9.20 9.15
CA ARG A 33 8.18 8.34 9.56
C ARG A 33 9.54 8.94 9.23
N ASP A 34 9.60 9.63 8.10
CA ASP A 34 10.82 10.20 7.56
C ASP A 34 11.15 11.54 8.23
N GLY A 35 10.28 12.06 9.09
CA GLY A 35 10.45 13.37 9.71
C GLY A 35 10.27 14.52 8.74
N LEU A 36 9.58 14.30 7.60
CA LEU A 36 9.35 15.28 6.54
C LEU A 36 7.97 15.93 6.62
N LEU A 37 7.12 15.50 7.56
CA LEU A 37 5.78 16.04 7.73
C LEU A 37 5.81 17.40 8.45
N VAL A 38 5.32 18.44 7.78
CA VAL A 38 5.22 19.80 8.34
C VAL A 38 3.98 19.96 9.23
N PRO A 39 3.94 20.92 10.18
CA PRO A 39 2.80 21.08 11.10
C PRO A 39 1.44 21.28 10.43
N HIS A 40 1.38 21.96 9.28
CA HIS A 40 0.16 22.22 8.50
C HIS A 40 -0.03 21.22 7.35
N TRP A 41 0.51 19.99 7.47
CA TRP A 41 0.49 18.99 6.38
C TRP A 41 -0.91 18.67 5.83
N ARG A 42 -1.95 18.81 6.65
CA ARG A 42 -3.36 18.56 6.28
C ARG A 42 -3.81 19.50 5.15
N GLU A 43 -3.36 20.75 5.15
CA GLU A 43 -3.64 21.71 4.09
C GLU A 43 -2.92 21.33 2.78
N LEU A 44 -1.81 20.59 2.87
CA LEU A 44 -1.01 20.18 1.72
C LEU A 44 -1.51 18.88 1.07
N VAL A 45 -2.47 18.17 1.68
CA VAL A 45 -3.03 16.91 1.13
C VAL A 45 -3.60 17.13 -0.27
N ALA A 46 -4.20 18.29 -0.52
CA ALA A 46 -4.71 18.66 -1.85
C ALA A 46 -3.62 18.71 -2.93
N THR A 47 -2.37 18.94 -2.55
CA THR A 47 -1.22 18.97 -3.48
C THR A 47 -0.57 17.60 -3.67
N MET A 48 -0.90 16.63 -2.82
CA MET A 48 -0.47 15.26 -2.98
C MET A 48 -1.25 14.65 -4.14
N SER A 49 -0.63 14.65 -5.32
CA SER A 49 -1.17 13.95 -6.49
C SER A 49 -1.37 12.47 -6.19
N PRO A 50 -2.45 11.85 -6.72
CA PRO A 50 -2.57 10.39 -6.78
C PRO A 50 -1.29 9.76 -7.33
N LEU A 51 -0.86 8.62 -6.77
CA LEU A 51 0.10 7.76 -7.47
C LEU A 51 -0.57 7.12 -8.70
N SER A 52 -1.89 6.97 -8.65
CA SER A 52 -2.75 6.40 -9.68
C SER A 52 -3.34 7.45 -10.64
N GLY A 53 -2.53 8.00 -11.55
CA GLY A 53 -2.97 8.64 -12.81
C GLY A 53 -4.04 9.76 -12.71
N PRO A 54 -4.77 10.04 -13.82
CA PRO A 54 -5.88 11.00 -13.82
C PRO A 54 -6.97 10.59 -12.83
N ASP A 55 -7.75 11.54 -12.32
CA ASP A 55 -8.93 11.31 -11.47
C ASP A 55 -10.23 11.32 -12.31
N PRO A 56 -10.57 10.21 -13.00
CA PRO A 56 -11.68 10.19 -13.95
C PRO A 56 -13.06 10.38 -13.29
N MET A 57 -13.15 10.24 -11.97
CA MET A 57 -14.41 10.33 -11.21
C MET A 57 -14.43 11.49 -10.22
N ASN A 58 -13.43 12.39 -10.26
CA ASN A 58 -13.29 13.53 -9.36
C ASN A 58 -13.43 13.15 -7.88
N VAL A 59 -12.82 12.02 -7.47
CA VAL A 59 -12.84 11.51 -6.09
C VAL A 59 -11.81 12.18 -5.19
N HIS A 60 -10.82 12.87 -5.75
CA HIS A 60 -9.71 13.50 -5.01
C HIS A 60 -10.18 14.54 -3.98
N PRO A 61 -11.11 15.47 -4.29
CA PRO A 61 -11.65 16.39 -3.28
C PRO A 61 -12.30 15.68 -2.09
N LEU A 62 -13.00 14.55 -2.32
CA LEU A 62 -13.60 13.76 -1.26
C LEU A 62 -12.54 13.09 -0.38
N VAL A 63 -11.44 12.63 -0.99
CA VAL A 63 -10.29 12.07 -0.26
C VAL A 63 -9.62 13.12 0.61
N VAL A 64 -9.40 14.33 0.07
CA VAL A 64 -8.83 15.46 0.83
C VAL A 64 -9.68 15.77 2.06
N THR A 65 -11.00 15.91 1.88
CA THR A 65 -11.93 16.13 2.99
C THR A 65 -11.85 15.02 4.03
N ALA A 66 -11.93 13.76 3.59
CA ALA A 66 -11.91 12.61 4.50
C ALA A 66 -10.59 12.45 5.27
N ILE A 67 -9.45 12.83 4.68
CA ILE A 67 -8.17 12.86 5.37
C ILE A 67 -8.14 14.00 6.40
N ASN A 68 -8.62 15.17 6.02
CA ASN A 68 -8.64 16.35 6.89
C ASN A 68 -9.56 16.17 8.11
N GLU A 69 -10.65 15.42 7.97
CA GLU A 69 -11.58 15.07 9.05
C GLU A 69 -11.07 13.97 10.00
N ARG A 70 -9.96 13.29 9.68
CA ARG A 70 -9.40 12.28 10.58
C ARG A 70 -9.03 12.90 11.93
N PRO A 71 -9.34 12.24 13.06
CA PRO A 71 -8.84 12.65 14.36
C PRO A 71 -7.32 12.83 14.35
N PRO A 72 -6.77 13.84 15.06
CA PRO A 72 -5.34 13.96 15.22
C PRO A 72 -4.74 12.72 15.87
N ALA A 73 -3.64 12.21 15.32
CA ALA A 73 -2.90 11.07 15.83
C ALA A 73 -1.61 11.51 16.53
N ALA A 74 -1.07 10.66 17.42
CA ALA A 74 0.13 10.99 18.20
C ALA A 74 1.40 11.09 17.32
N TRP A 75 1.40 10.47 16.15
CA TRP A 75 2.50 10.58 15.19
C TRP A 75 2.55 11.92 14.46
N GLU A 76 1.52 12.76 14.57
CA GLU A 76 1.47 14.06 13.92
C GLU A 76 2.36 15.10 14.63
N PRO A 77 2.96 16.05 13.88
CA PRO A 77 3.73 17.14 14.46
C PRO A 77 2.93 17.91 15.51
N GLY A 78 3.53 18.12 16.69
CA GLY A 78 2.91 18.86 17.80
C GLY A 78 1.79 18.10 18.53
N ARG A 79 1.58 16.81 18.24
CA ARG A 79 0.59 15.96 18.91
C ARG A 79 1.19 14.84 19.76
N SER A 80 2.46 14.52 19.54
CA SER A 80 3.14 13.45 20.26
C SER A 80 3.27 13.76 21.76
N PRO A 81 2.85 12.84 22.65
CA PRO A 81 3.21 12.90 24.06
C PRO A 81 4.62 12.34 24.35
N GLY A 82 5.33 11.89 23.31
CA GLY A 82 6.69 11.35 23.34
C GLY A 82 6.91 10.27 22.29
N TRP A 83 8.18 10.06 21.91
CA TRP A 83 8.56 9.28 20.73
C TRP A 83 7.94 7.88 20.67
N ARG A 84 7.76 7.24 21.83
CA ARG A 84 7.19 5.90 21.95
C ARG A 84 5.73 5.88 21.48
N ALA A 85 4.93 6.82 21.98
CA ALA A 85 3.52 6.92 21.64
C ALA A 85 3.33 7.30 20.16
N ALA A 86 4.18 8.20 19.64
CA ALA A 86 4.19 8.52 18.21
C ALA A 86 4.53 7.28 17.36
N ALA A 87 5.59 6.54 17.69
CA ALA A 87 6.00 5.34 16.95
C ALA A 87 4.94 4.24 16.98
N ASP A 88 4.31 3.99 18.13
CA ASP A 88 3.24 2.99 18.28
C ASP A 88 1.98 3.41 17.50
N SER A 89 1.60 4.70 17.59
CA SER A 89 0.46 5.27 16.85
C SER A 89 0.69 5.19 15.34
N TRP A 90 1.89 5.58 14.87
CA TRP A 90 2.29 5.52 13.47
C TRP A 90 2.26 4.08 12.95
N PHE A 91 2.86 3.14 13.68
CA PHE A 91 2.96 1.75 13.22
C PHE A 91 1.58 1.11 13.08
N ASN A 92 0.67 1.38 14.01
CA ASN A 92 -0.72 0.92 13.93
C ASN A 92 -1.44 1.45 12.69
N ASP A 93 -1.35 2.75 12.41
CA ASP A 93 -1.99 3.36 11.25
C ASP A 93 -1.37 2.87 9.93
N ALA A 94 -0.05 2.75 9.86
CA ALA A 94 0.65 2.25 8.69
C ALA A 94 0.36 0.77 8.40
N ARG A 95 0.25 -0.05 9.45
CA ARG A 95 -0.14 -1.47 9.34
C ARG A 95 -1.55 -1.63 8.79
N ARG A 96 -2.48 -0.81 9.28
CA ARG A 96 -3.88 -0.78 8.81
C ARG A 96 -3.97 -0.30 7.36
N ALA A 97 -3.29 0.80 7.02
CA ALA A 97 -3.26 1.32 5.66
C ALA A 97 -2.69 0.29 4.67
N LEU A 98 -1.60 -0.40 5.02
CA LEU A 98 -1.03 -1.45 4.17
C LEU A 98 -1.96 -2.66 3.99
N ALA A 99 -2.63 -3.10 5.06
CA ALA A 99 -3.60 -4.20 4.97
C ALA A 99 -4.81 -3.80 4.11
N GLU A 100 -5.29 -2.58 4.25
CA GLU A 100 -6.43 -2.07 3.48
C GLU A 100 -6.09 -1.90 1.99
N HIS A 101 -4.91 -1.36 1.67
CA HIS A 101 -4.42 -1.29 0.29
C HIS A 101 -4.35 -2.69 -0.35
N ARG A 102 -3.85 -3.70 0.39
CA ARG A 102 -3.84 -5.10 -0.09
C ARG A 102 -5.26 -5.63 -0.33
N ARG A 103 -6.21 -5.36 0.58
CA ARG A 103 -7.62 -5.77 0.42
C ARG A 103 -8.24 -5.15 -0.83
N LEU A 104 -8.05 -3.85 -1.03
CA LEU A 104 -8.63 -3.09 -2.14
C LEU A 104 -8.05 -3.52 -3.49
N THR A 105 -6.73 -3.72 -3.57
CA THR A 105 -6.07 -4.22 -4.79
C THR A 105 -6.51 -5.63 -5.14
N LEU A 106 -6.75 -6.50 -4.14
CA LEU A 106 -7.34 -7.83 -4.36
C LEU A 106 -8.77 -7.75 -4.90
N ILE A 107 -9.60 -6.84 -4.37
CA ILE A 107 -10.96 -6.61 -4.88
C ILE A 107 -10.93 -6.10 -6.31
N GLN A 108 -10.06 -5.14 -6.61
CA GLN A 108 -9.89 -4.60 -7.96
C GLN A 108 -9.47 -5.70 -8.93
N HIS A 109 -8.47 -6.51 -8.57
CA HIS A 109 -8.02 -7.64 -9.38
C HIS A 109 -9.14 -8.65 -9.61
N ALA A 110 -9.84 -9.09 -8.56
CA ALA A 110 -10.95 -10.03 -8.68
C ALA A 110 -12.09 -9.50 -9.58
N LYS A 111 -12.39 -8.19 -9.51
CA LYS A 111 -13.37 -7.55 -10.42
C LYS A 111 -12.91 -7.62 -11.88
N LEU A 112 -11.64 -7.30 -12.16
CA LEU A 112 -11.08 -7.36 -13.51
C LEU A 112 -11.06 -8.80 -14.06
N THR A 113 -10.61 -9.77 -13.27
CA THR A 113 -10.64 -11.19 -13.64
C THR A 113 -12.06 -11.67 -13.89
N LYS A 114 -13.03 -11.27 -13.07
CA LYS A 114 -14.44 -11.62 -13.32
C LYS A 114 -14.94 -11.05 -14.65
N LEU A 115 -14.58 -9.81 -14.98
CA LEU A 115 -14.98 -9.18 -16.25
C LEU A 115 -14.39 -9.93 -17.46
N THR A 116 -13.14 -10.39 -17.39
CA THR A 116 -12.55 -11.20 -18.47
C THR A 116 -13.27 -12.54 -18.60
N GLU A 117 -13.64 -13.17 -17.48
CA GLU A 117 -14.35 -14.47 -17.45
C GLU A 117 -15.81 -14.41 -17.92
N LEU A 118 -16.42 -13.21 -18.03
CA LEU A 118 -17.77 -13.09 -18.57
C LEU A 118 -17.86 -13.43 -20.06
N LEU A 119 -16.75 -13.40 -20.80
CA LEU A 119 -16.74 -13.71 -22.23
C LEU A 119 -16.78 -15.24 -22.43
N PRO A 120 -17.89 -15.82 -22.96
CA PRO A 120 -18.01 -17.26 -23.11
C PRO A 120 -16.91 -17.86 -24.00
N VAL A 121 -16.48 -19.09 -23.70
CA VAL A 121 -15.45 -19.79 -24.49
C VAL A 121 -15.85 -19.87 -25.96
N ALA A 122 -17.12 -20.15 -26.27
CA ALA A 122 -17.62 -20.18 -27.65
C ALA A 122 -17.41 -18.85 -28.38
N THR A 123 -17.61 -17.72 -27.68
CA THR A 123 -17.36 -16.39 -28.22
C THR A 123 -15.87 -16.16 -28.44
N ARG A 124 -15.01 -16.52 -27.47
CA ARG A 124 -13.54 -16.44 -27.61
C ARG A 124 -13.04 -17.24 -28.81
N VAL A 125 -13.55 -18.46 -28.99
CA VAL A 125 -13.24 -19.34 -30.14
C VAL A 125 -13.70 -18.71 -31.46
N SER A 126 -14.90 -18.13 -31.50
CA SER A 126 -15.43 -17.51 -32.72
C SER A 126 -14.65 -16.26 -33.16
N MET A 127 -13.97 -15.58 -32.22
CA MET A 127 -13.18 -14.38 -32.47
C MET A 127 -11.70 -14.68 -32.76
N ALA A 128 -11.24 -15.92 -32.53
CA ALA A 128 -9.86 -16.32 -32.73
C ALA A 128 -9.63 -16.92 -34.13
N PRO A 129 -8.40 -16.86 -34.68
CA PRO A 129 -8.09 -17.47 -35.97
C PRO A 129 -8.27 -19.00 -35.99
N SER A 130 -8.13 -19.65 -34.84
CA SER A 130 -8.38 -21.08 -34.67
C SER A 130 -8.75 -21.43 -33.22
N VAL A 131 -9.26 -22.64 -33.00
CA VAL A 131 -9.49 -23.19 -31.65
C VAL A 131 -8.19 -23.27 -30.84
N ALA A 132 -7.08 -23.64 -31.49
CA ALA A 132 -5.78 -23.73 -30.84
C ALA A 132 -5.31 -22.34 -30.35
N ASP A 133 -5.50 -21.29 -31.17
CA ASP A 133 -5.17 -19.91 -30.79
C ASP A 133 -6.06 -19.42 -29.64
N ALA A 134 -7.35 -19.76 -29.65
CA ALA A 134 -8.27 -19.42 -28.56
C ALA A 134 -7.83 -20.06 -27.24
N MET A 135 -7.45 -21.34 -27.25
CA MET A 135 -6.96 -22.03 -26.05
C MET A 135 -5.64 -21.45 -25.55
N ALA A 136 -4.70 -21.13 -26.45
CA ALA A 136 -3.45 -20.48 -26.09
C ALA A 136 -3.67 -19.09 -25.45
N GLN A 137 -4.63 -18.32 -25.95
CA GLN A 137 -5.02 -17.04 -25.35
C GLN A 137 -5.61 -17.21 -23.94
N ILE A 138 -6.47 -18.22 -23.74
CA ILE A 138 -7.04 -18.53 -22.42
C ILE A 138 -5.92 -18.88 -21.42
N SER A 139 -5.03 -19.82 -21.76
CA SER A 139 -3.92 -20.20 -20.89
C SER A 139 -3.00 -19.00 -20.58
N SER A 140 -2.72 -18.14 -21.56
CA SER A 140 -1.92 -16.93 -21.33
C SER A 140 -2.61 -15.95 -20.37
N LEU A 141 -3.94 -15.84 -20.38
CA LEU A 141 -4.68 -15.02 -19.43
C LEU A 141 -4.59 -15.60 -18.02
N ASP A 142 -4.74 -16.92 -17.87
CA ASP A 142 -4.61 -17.62 -16.59
C ASP A 142 -3.19 -17.42 -16.00
N ASP A 143 -2.15 -17.64 -16.82
CA ASP A 143 -0.75 -17.42 -16.42
C ASP A 143 -0.50 -15.99 -15.93
N ARG A 144 -1.08 -14.98 -16.61
CA ARG A 144 -0.97 -13.57 -16.23
C ARG A 144 -1.70 -13.27 -14.93
N ASN A 145 -2.89 -13.85 -14.73
CA ASN A 145 -3.65 -13.71 -13.48
C ASN A 145 -2.87 -14.30 -12.30
N ASP A 146 -2.33 -15.51 -12.47
CA ASP A 146 -1.52 -16.18 -11.45
C ASP A 146 -0.22 -15.44 -11.16
N ALA A 147 0.46 -14.91 -12.19
CA ALA A 147 1.64 -14.07 -12.02
C ALA A 147 1.30 -12.78 -11.25
N THR A 148 0.18 -12.14 -11.57
CA THR A 148 -0.29 -10.91 -10.89
C THR A 148 -0.61 -11.18 -9.42
N ALA A 149 -1.28 -12.30 -9.12
CA ALA A 149 -1.62 -12.70 -7.75
C ALA A 149 -0.34 -12.95 -6.91
N ARG A 150 0.63 -13.69 -7.47
CA ARG A 150 1.94 -13.96 -6.83
C ARG A 150 2.72 -12.68 -6.59
N GLN A 151 2.83 -11.81 -7.60
CA GLN A 151 3.52 -10.54 -7.47
C GLN A 151 2.89 -9.66 -6.39
N SER A 152 1.56 -9.59 -6.35
CA SER A 152 0.85 -8.76 -5.38
C SER A 152 1.02 -9.28 -3.94
N LEU A 153 1.06 -10.60 -3.74
CA LEU A 153 1.40 -11.19 -2.43
C LEU A 153 2.84 -10.89 -2.02
N SER A 154 3.79 -11.09 -2.94
CA SER A 154 5.22 -10.83 -2.69
C SER A 154 5.48 -9.37 -2.32
N THR A 155 4.88 -8.43 -3.05
CA THR A 155 4.94 -6.99 -2.72
C THR A 155 4.38 -6.70 -1.33
N PHE A 156 3.24 -7.30 -0.96
CA PHE A 156 2.65 -7.09 0.36
C PHE A 156 3.55 -7.60 1.50
N ILE A 157 4.14 -8.80 1.34
CA ILE A 157 5.07 -9.37 2.33
C ILE A 157 6.28 -8.46 2.50
N MET A 158 6.89 -8.02 1.40
CA MET A 158 8.02 -7.10 1.42
C MET A 158 7.68 -5.79 2.16
N GLN A 159 6.55 -5.16 1.83
CA GLN A 159 6.15 -3.89 2.46
C GLN A 159 5.82 -4.06 3.94
N ARG A 160 5.20 -5.17 4.34
CA ARG A 160 4.94 -5.49 5.76
C ARG A 160 6.25 -5.62 6.53
N ASP A 161 7.19 -6.35 5.98
CA ASP A 161 8.46 -6.64 6.63
C ASP A 161 9.30 -5.35 6.73
N LYS A 162 9.33 -4.51 5.69
CA LYS A 162 9.92 -3.15 5.72
C LYS A 162 9.30 -2.25 6.79
N LEU A 163 7.97 -2.23 6.88
CA LEU A 163 7.27 -1.42 7.87
C LEU A 163 7.60 -1.87 9.30
N THR A 164 7.67 -3.19 9.51
CA THR A 164 8.01 -3.77 10.81
C THR A 164 9.47 -3.51 11.16
N ALA A 165 10.39 -3.58 10.20
CA ALA A 165 11.79 -3.20 10.38
C ALA A 165 11.89 -1.74 10.81
N SER A 166 11.16 -0.84 10.15
CA SER A 166 11.15 0.59 10.46
C SER A 166 10.61 0.91 11.86
N TYR A 167 9.60 0.16 12.34
CA TYR A 167 9.13 0.26 13.72
C TYR A 167 10.16 -0.25 14.72
N ARG A 168 10.72 -1.45 14.51
CA ARG A 168 11.76 -2.01 15.38
C ARG A 168 13.00 -1.11 15.43
N ALA A 169 13.35 -0.48 14.32
CA ALA A 169 14.41 0.50 14.25
C ALA A 169 14.06 1.80 15.01
N ALA A 170 12.81 2.26 15.00
CA ALA A 170 12.37 3.36 15.87
C ALA A 170 12.52 3.01 17.35
N LEU A 171 12.21 1.77 17.74
CA LEU A 171 12.40 1.31 19.13
C LEU A 171 13.87 1.31 19.52
N ALA A 172 14.75 0.80 18.66
CA ALA A 172 16.19 0.83 18.86
C ALA A 172 16.73 2.27 18.97
N ALA A 173 16.21 3.20 18.16
CA ALA A 173 16.56 4.62 18.25
C ALA A 173 16.14 5.26 19.58
N GLY A 174 15.01 4.82 20.15
CA GLY A 174 14.54 5.23 21.47
C GLY A 174 15.21 4.50 22.65
N GLY A 175 16.27 3.72 22.40
CA GLY A 175 17.06 3.06 23.44
C GLY A 175 16.57 1.67 23.85
N VAL A 176 15.61 1.08 23.13
CA VAL A 176 15.20 -0.32 23.37
C VAL A 176 16.22 -1.27 22.75
N ASP A 177 16.72 -2.22 23.53
CA ASP A 177 17.63 -3.25 23.01
C ASP A 177 16.86 -4.23 22.10
N ILE A 178 16.96 -4.02 20.79
CA ILE A 178 16.34 -4.86 19.76
C ILE A 178 17.20 -4.92 18.51
N ASP A 179 17.56 -6.14 18.11
CA ASP A 179 18.28 -6.37 16.87
C ASP A 179 17.32 -6.39 15.67
N TRP A 180 16.94 -5.19 15.24
CA TRP A 180 16.06 -5.02 14.09
C TRP A 180 16.75 -5.37 12.76
N ARG A 181 18.09 -5.27 12.69
CA ARG A 181 18.86 -5.50 11.46
C ARG A 181 18.94 -6.97 11.13
N SER A 182 19.36 -7.81 12.07
CA SER A 182 19.43 -9.27 11.86
C SER A 182 18.03 -9.82 11.58
N TRP A 183 17.02 -9.35 12.31
CA TRP A 183 15.64 -9.73 12.01
C TRP A 183 15.24 -9.35 10.58
N PHE A 184 15.56 -8.13 10.12
CA PHE A 184 15.17 -7.71 8.78
C PHE A 184 15.93 -8.49 7.69
N GLU A 185 17.22 -8.79 7.88
CA GLU A 185 18.00 -9.64 6.97
C GLU A 185 17.40 -11.06 6.90
N GLU A 186 17.06 -11.66 8.03
CA GLU A 186 16.35 -12.95 8.08
C GLU A 186 15.04 -12.92 7.30
N ARG A 187 14.26 -11.83 7.42
CA ARG A 187 13.03 -11.66 6.65
C ARG A 187 13.30 -11.55 5.16
N ILE A 188 14.29 -10.77 4.74
CA ILE A 188 14.66 -10.58 3.33
C ILE A 188 15.04 -11.92 2.68
N ASN A 189 15.69 -12.82 3.42
CA ASN A 189 16.06 -14.16 2.93
C ASN A 189 14.84 -15.06 2.60
N THR A 190 13.63 -14.68 3.01
CA THR A 190 12.39 -15.41 2.72
C THR A 190 11.59 -14.84 1.55
N TRP A 191 12.07 -13.78 0.90
CA TRP A 191 11.31 -13.11 -0.17
C TRP A 191 11.58 -13.74 -1.54
N ASP A 192 10.51 -14.08 -2.25
CA ASP A 192 10.58 -14.54 -3.66
C ASP A 192 10.96 -13.42 -4.65
N ASN A 193 10.91 -12.15 -4.22
CA ASN A 193 11.24 -10.99 -5.05
C ASN A 193 12.73 -10.60 -4.87
N GLU A 194 13.60 -11.16 -5.69
CA GLU A 194 15.04 -10.93 -5.64
C GLU A 194 15.44 -9.46 -5.80
N SER A 195 14.78 -8.73 -6.72
CA SER A 195 15.03 -7.29 -6.92
C SER A 195 14.66 -6.47 -5.67
N GLY A 196 13.51 -6.79 -5.07
CA GLY A 196 13.08 -6.22 -3.80
C GLY A 196 14.03 -6.53 -2.66
N ALA A 197 14.54 -7.76 -2.59
CA ALA A 197 15.53 -8.20 -1.62
C ALA A 197 16.87 -7.47 -1.79
N ALA A 198 17.38 -7.36 -3.01
CA ALA A 198 18.59 -6.61 -3.32
C ALA A 198 18.47 -5.14 -2.90
N THR A 199 17.35 -4.49 -3.23
CA THR A 199 17.06 -3.10 -2.82
C THR A 199 17.04 -2.96 -1.29
N ALA A 200 16.41 -3.90 -0.57
CA ALA A 200 16.36 -3.87 0.88
C ALA A 200 17.74 -4.08 1.53
N ARG A 201 18.58 -4.96 0.96
CA ARG A 201 19.96 -5.15 1.42
C ARG A 201 20.83 -3.94 1.18
N ILE A 202 20.63 -3.20 0.09
CA ILE A 202 21.32 -1.90 -0.12
C ILE A 202 20.97 -0.93 1.01
N ILE A 203 19.67 -0.82 1.36
CA ILE A 203 19.21 0.03 2.47
C ILE A 203 19.83 -0.40 3.81
N LEU A 204 19.98 -1.72 4.06
CA LEU A 204 20.63 -2.25 5.27
C LEU A 204 22.13 -1.93 5.33
N ARG A 205 22.83 -1.91 4.19
CA ARG A 205 24.29 -1.78 4.10
C ARG A 205 24.80 -0.35 4.06
N GLN A 206 23.98 0.63 3.70
CA GLN A 206 24.41 2.02 3.62
C GLN A 206 24.86 2.53 5.01
N GLU A 207 26.14 2.88 5.13
CA GLU A 207 26.80 3.40 6.35
C GLU A 207 26.26 4.75 6.84
N SER A 208 25.42 5.43 6.07
CA SER A 208 24.57 6.50 6.58
C SER A 208 23.61 5.91 7.59
N HIS A 209 24.05 5.74 8.84
CA HIS A 209 23.41 4.99 9.89
C HIS A 209 21.88 5.20 9.91
N ALA A 210 21.18 4.27 9.28
CA ALA A 210 19.77 3.98 9.47
C ALA A 210 18.82 5.18 9.37
N TYR A 211 18.48 5.56 8.14
CA TYR A 211 17.21 6.27 7.86
C TYR A 211 16.03 5.66 8.65
N MET A 212 16.01 4.32 8.80
CA MET A 212 15.05 3.61 9.64
C MET A 212 15.31 3.71 11.14
N GLN A 213 16.52 3.93 11.64
CA GLN A 213 16.83 4.07 13.09
C GLN A 213 16.98 5.54 13.49
N ARG A 214 16.30 6.44 12.77
CA ARG A 214 16.09 7.83 13.18
C ARG A 214 14.67 7.99 13.72
N LEU A 215 14.51 8.76 14.78
CA LEU A 215 13.21 9.29 15.19
C LEU A 215 13.03 10.69 14.58
N PRO A 216 11.87 11.00 13.98
CA PRO A 216 11.47 12.38 13.68
C PRO A 216 11.64 13.28 14.90
N GLU A 217 12.12 14.51 14.71
CA GLU A 217 12.38 15.45 15.81
C GLU A 217 11.13 15.83 16.60
N TYR A 218 9.96 15.77 15.96
CA TYR A 218 8.66 16.07 16.57
C TYR A 218 7.98 14.85 17.18
N TRP A 219 8.64 13.68 17.21
CA TRP A 219 8.14 12.48 17.88
C TRP A 219 8.57 12.42 19.34
#